data_AF-A0A1S2VDC3-F1
#
_entry.id   AF-A0A1S2VDC3-F1
#
_cell.length_a   1.000
_cell.length_b   1.000
_cell.length_c   1.000
_cell.angle_alpha   90.00
_cell.angle_beta   90.00
_cell.angle_gamma   90.00
#
_symmetry.space_group_name_H-M   'P 1'
#
loop_
_entity.id
_entity.type
_entity.pdbx_description
1 polymer ?
#
loop_
_entity_poly.entity_id
_entity_poly.type
_entity_poly.pdbx_seq_one_letter_code
_entity_poly.pdbx_strand_id
1 'polypeptide(L)'
;MIAYTTHVVAQPATIDLPVAFRLPEASASDTQLPGSLVLKRFREALLDIQQSELSRYRKKLSDTEYALIEAVAGQMMQRIAVHPASQLLAASKQDDTGLTAELFAGLFCLTPANP
;
A
#
# COMPACT_ATOMS: atom_id res chain seq x y z
N MET A 1 -21.26 -51.21 17.64
CA MET A 1 -21.77 -49.82 17.58
C MET A 1 -20.54 -48.94 17.36
N ILE A 2 -20.30 -48.50 16.13
CA ILE A 2 -19.10 -47.73 15.74
C ILE A 2 -19.54 -46.29 15.49
N ALA A 3 -19.02 -45.35 16.28
CA ALA A 3 -19.31 -43.93 16.14
C ALA A 3 -18.50 -43.37 14.96
N TYR A 4 -19.17 -42.75 13.99
CA TYR A 4 -18.52 -41.99 12.94
C TYR A 4 -18.24 -40.58 13.46
N THR A 5 -16.96 -40.22 13.58
CA THR A 5 -16.51 -38.84 13.85
C THR A 5 -16.52 -38.06 12.55
N THR A 6 -17.42 -37.08 12.43
CA THR A 6 -17.45 -36.12 11.32
C THR A 6 -16.38 -35.06 11.53
N HIS A 7 -15.32 -35.06 10.71
CA HIS A 7 -14.39 -33.94 10.62
C HIS A 7 -14.99 -32.85 9.71
N VAL A 8 -15.49 -31.77 10.30
CA VAL A 8 -15.81 -30.54 9.58
C VAL A 8 -14.52 -29.77 9.38
N VAL A 9 -13.94 -29.86 8.19
CA VAL A 9 -12.87 -28.96 7.74
C VAL A 9 -13.52 -27.63 7.42
N ALA A 10 -13.37 -26.64 8.30
CA ALA A 10 -13.78 -25.27 8.01
C ALA A 10 -12.88 -24.73 6.88
N GLN A 11 -13.46 -24.54 5.69
CA GLN A 11 -12.81 -23.77 4.62
C GLN A 11 -12.70 -22.31 5.09
N PRO A 12 -11.53 -21.66 4.96
CA PRO A 12 -11.42 -20.24 5.28
C PRO A 12 -12.31 -19.46 4.29
N ALA A 13 -13.21 -18.65 4.84
CA ALA A 13 -14.07 -17.77 4.06
C ALA A 13 -13.21 -16.91 3.13
N THR A 14 -13.29 -17.15 1.82
CA THR A 14 -12.63 -16.31 0.83
C THR A 14 -13.38 -14.99 0.79
N ILE A 15 -12.78 -13.93 1.32
CA ILE A 15 -13.31 -12.57 1.18
C ILE A 15 -13.19 -12.22 -0.29
N ASP A 16 -14.30 -12.17 -1.02
CA ASP A 16 -14.34 -11.73 -2.41
C ASP A 16 -14.10 -10.22 -2.44
N LEU A 17 -12.85 -9.83 -2.62
CA LEU A 17 -12.47 -8.43 -2.76
C LEU A 17 -13.09 -7.88 -4.06
N PRO A 18 -13.62 -6.64 -4.04
CA PRO A 18 -14.13 -6.00 -5.26
C PRO A 18 -13.05 -6.02 -6.34
N VAL A 19 -13.43 -6.10 -7.62
CA VAL A 19 -12.49 -6.20 -8.76
C VAL A 19 -11.43 -5.09 -8.73
N ALA A 20 -11.75 -3.90 -8.22
CA ALA A 20 -10.82 -2.78 -8.04
C ALA A 20 -9.68 -3.04 -7.02
N PHE A 21 -9.82 -4.06 -6.17
CA PHE A 21 -8.83 -4.48 -5.17
C PHE A 21 -8.13 -5.80 -5.53
N ARG A 22 -8.49 -6.44 -6.65
CA ARG A 22 -7.74 -7.60 -7.15
C ARG A 22 -6.42 -7.10 -7.75
N LEU A 23 -5.31 -7.56 -7.17
CA LEU A 23 -3.99 -7.28 -7.70
C LEU A 23 -3.86 -7.89 -9.11
N PRO A 24 -3.40 -7.14 -10.12
CA PRO A 24 -3.09 -7.71 -11.42
C PRO A 24 -1.97 -8.76 -11.26
N GLU A 25 -2.11 -9.89 -11.95
CA GLU A 25 -1.08 -10.93 -12.04
C GLU A 25 0.24 -10.30 -12.51
N ALA A 26 1.31 -10.46 -11.73
CA ALA A 26 2.59 -9.84 -12.01
C ALA A 26 3.20 -10.42 -13.29
N SER A 27 3.15 -9.68 -14.40
CA SER A 27 3.95 -9.99 -15.58
C SER A 27 5.38 -9.53 -15.34
N ALA A 28 6.28 -10.49 -15.13
CA ALA A 28 7.70 -10.28 -14.98
C ALA A 28 8.25 -9.42 -16.12
N SER A 29 8.56 -8.16 -15.82
CA SER A 29 9.27 -7.25 -16.71
C SER A 29 10.54 -6.84 -15.97
N ASP A 30 11.71 -7.12 -16.57
CA ASP A 30 13.07 -6.92 -16.03
C ASP A 30 13.40 -5.46 -15.67
N THR A 31 12.71 -4.91 -14.67
CA THR A 31 12.97 -3.56 -14.15
C THR A 31 13.04 -3.66 -12.64
N GLN A 32 14.17 -4.15 -12.16
CA GLN A 32 14.51 -4.16 -10.75
C GLN A 32 14.55 -2.69 -10.27
N LEU A 33 13.45 -2.23 -9.66
CA LEU A 33 13.34 -0.85 -9.20
C LEU A 33 14.23 -0.67 -7.97
N PRO A 34 15.14 0.33 -7.95
CA PRO A 34 15.93 0.58 -6.76
C PRO A 34 15.02 0.98 -5.60
N GLY A 35 15.28 0.46 -4.40
CA GLY A 35 14.46 0.73 -3.22
C GLY A 35 14.28 2.23 -2.92
N SER A 36 15.28 3.06 -3.21
CA SER A 36 15.16 4.52 -3.07
C SER A 36 14.08 5.13 -3.97
N LEU A 37 13.91 4.62 -5.20
CA LEU A 37 12.88 5.06 -6.14
C LEU A 37 11.49 4.58 -5.69
N VAL A 38 11.39 3.34 -5.20
CA VAL A 38 10.15 2.79 -4.67
C VAL A 38 9.68 3.57 -3.44
N LEU A 39 10.59 3.91 -2.53
CA LEU A 39 10.28 4.76 -1.37
C LEU A 39 9.82 6.16 -1.78
N LYS A 40 10.46 6.75 -2.78
CA LYS A 40 10.06 8.06 -3.31
C LYS A 40 8.63 8.00 -3.86
N ARG A 41 8.34 7.04 -4.75
CA ARG A 41 7.01 6.87 -5.36
C ARG A 41 5.94 6.56 -4.32
N PHE A 42 6.27 5.77 -3.31
CA PHE A 42 5.37 5.48 -2.20
C PHE A 42 4.96 6.76 -1.44
N ARG A 43 5.93 7.63 -1.13
CA ARG A 43 5.64 8.91 -0.47
C ARG A 43 4.81 9.84 -1.35
N GLU A 44 5.12 9.89 -2.65
CA GLU A 44 4.35 10.68 -3.63
C GLU A 44 2.90 10.18 -3.71
N ALA A 45 2.66 8.87 -3.81
CA ALA A 45 1.32 8.31 -3.84
C ALA A 45 0.50 8.63 -2.57
N LEU A 46 1.13 8.61 -1.39
CA LEU A 46 0.46 9.01 -0.15
C LEU A 46 0.10 10.51 -0.13
N LEU A 47 1.00 11.36 -0.63
CA LEU A 47 0.74 12.80 -0.74
C LEU A 47 -0.37 13.10 -1.74
N ASP A 48 -0.41 12.39 -2.88
CA ASP A 48 -1.46 12.55 -3.88
C ASP A 48 -2.84 12.17 -3.31
N ILE A 49 -2.92 11.06 -2.55
CA ILE A 49 -4.15 10.66 -1.86
C ILE A 49 -4.58 11.75 -0.87
N GLN A 50 -3.64 12.24 -0.05
CA GLN A 50 -3.91 13.30 0.92
C GLN A 50 -4.45 14.56 0.23
N GLN A 51 -3.78 15.03 -0.82
CA GLN A 51 -4.16 16.25 -1.54
C GLN A 51 -5.52 16.08 -2.26
N SER A 52 -5.77 14.92 -2.86
CA SER A 52 -7.04 14.60 -3.50
C SER A 52 -8.20 14.66 -2.51
N GLU A 53 -8.05 14.02 -1.35
CA GLU A 53 -9.11 14.01 -0.34
C GLU A 53 -9.29 15.39 0.30
N LEU A 54 -8.21 16.11 0.65
CA LEU A 54 -8.32 17.48 1.16
C LEU A 54 -9.00 18.41 0.17
N SER A 55 -8.64 18.32 -1.12
CA SER A 55 -9.24 19.12 -2.19
C SER A 55 -10.74 18.83 -2.36
N ARG A 56 -11.14 17.56 -2.22
CA ARG A 56 -12.56 17.13 -2.32
C ARG A 56 -13.43 17.80 -1.24
N TYR A 57 -12.90 18.03 -0.05
CA TYR A 57 -13.64 18.61 1.08
C TYR A 57 -13.34 20.10 1.33
N ARG A 58 -12.35 20.71 0.66
CA ARG A 58 -11.94 22.11 0.86
C ARG A 58 -13.12 23.11 0.85
N LYS A 59 -14.05 22.97 -0.11
CA LYS A 59 -15.21 23.89 -0.24
C LYS A 59 -16.22 23.79 0.91
N LYS A 60 -16.12 22.77 1.77
CA LYS A 60 -17.05 22.48 2.86
C LYS A 60 -16.49 22.84 4.25
N LEU A 61 -15.27 23.37 4.31
CA LEU A 61 -14.53 23.61 5.54
C LEU A 61 -14.14 25.07 5.64
N SER A 62 -14.15 25.62 6.85
CA SER A 62 -13.46 26.88 7.13
C SER A 62 -11.95 26.72 7.04
N ASP A 63 -11.21 27.82 6.93
CA ASP A 63 -9.74 27.79 6.87
C ASP A 63 -9.12 27.13 8.11
N THR A 64 -9.70 27.37 9.29
CA THR A 64 -9.23 26.79 10.56
C THR A 64 -9.46 25.28 10.61
N GLU A 65 -10.64 24.81 10.20
CA GLU A 65 -10.95 23.37 10.17
C GLU A 65 -10.09 22.64 9.13
N TYR A 66 -9.89 23.28 7.96
CA TYR A 66 -9.02 22.74 6.94
C TYR A 66 -7.59 22.57 7.44
N ALA A 67 -7.01 23.60 8.09
CA ALA A 67 -5.65 23.54 8.61
C ALA A 67 -5.50 22.43 9.68
N LEU A 68 -6.50 22.24 10.53
CA LEU A 68 -6.51 21.16 11.52
C LEU A 68 -6.54 19.78 10.85
N ILE A 69 -7.43 19.59 9.88
CA ILE A 69 -7.56 18.32 9.15
C ILE A 69 -6.30 18.03 8.35
N GLU A 70 -5.71 19.03 7.70
CA GLU A 70 -4.45 18.91 6.97
C GLU A 70 -3.31 18.47 7.88
N ALA A 71 -3.19 19.05 9.08
CA ALA A 71 -2.19 18.67 10.06
C ALA A 71 -2.36 17.22 10.55
N VAL A 72 -3.60 16.81 10.85
CA VAL A 72 -3.91 15.43 11.27
C VAL A 72 -3.62 14.44 10.14
N ALA A 73 -4.08 14.74 8.92
CA ALA A 73 -3.83 13.91 7.75
C ALA A 73 -2.33 13.76 7.48
N GLY A 74 -1.55 14.84 7.63
CA GLY A 74 -0.09 14.81 7.47
C GLY A 74 0.59 13.90 8.50
N GLN A 75 0.18 13.99 9.78
CA GLN A 75 0.68 13.09 10.82
C GLN A 75 0.31 11.63 10.56
N MET A 76 -0.89 11.36 10.06
CA MET A 76 -1.32 10.01 9.68
C MET A 76 -0.48 9.46 8.53
N MET A 77 -0.28 10.23 7.45
CA MET A 77 0.57 9.84 6.32
C MET A 77 2.00 9.55 6.76
N GLN A 78 2.55 10.39 7.64
CA GLN A 78 3.89 10.16 8.19
C GLN A 78 3.97 8.84 8.95
N ARG A 79 3.00 8.53 9.83
CA ARG A 79 2.95 7.28 10.59
C ARG A 79 2.80 6.05 9.67
N ILE A 80 1.95 6.15 8.65
CA ILE A 80 1.79 5.11 7.63
C ILE A 80 3.11 4.88 6.89
N ALA A 81 3.84 5.94 6.59
CA ALA A 81 5.06 5.83 5.79
C ALA A 81 6.29 5.29 6.55
N VAL A 82 6.35 5.46 7.88
CA VAL A 82 7.55 5.16 8.68
C VAL A 82 7.94 3.68 8.61
N HIS A 83 6.99 2.78 8.86
CA HIS A 83 7.28 1.34 8.93
C HIS A 83 7.67 0.75 7.56
N PRO A 84 6.87 0.93 6.49
CA PRO A 84 7.27 0.77 5.09
C PRO A 84 8.69 1.21 4.75
N ALA A 85 9.01 2.47 5.05
CA ALA A 85 10.32 3.05 4.74
C ALA A 85 11.45 2.34 5.46
N SER A 86 11.23 1.99 6.74
CA SER A 86 12.20 1.27 7.55
C SER A 86 12.48 -0.14 7.01
N GLN A 87 11.44 -0.87 6.62
CA GLN A 87 11.57 -2.21 6.04
C GLN A 87 12.35 -2.20 4.72
N LEU A 88 12.03 -1.23 3.84
CA LEU A 88 12.72 -1.09 2.56
C LEU A 88 14.20 -0.71 2.74
N LEU A 89 14.50 0.19 3.69
CA LEU A 89 15.88 0.56 4.05
C LEU A 89 16.66 -0.61 4.64
N ALA A 90 16.02 -1.45 5.45
CA ALA A 90 16.65 -2.64 6.02
C ALA A 90 17.00 -3.66 4.92
N ALA A 91 16.04 -3.96 4.03
CA ALA A 91 16.25 -4.86 2.90
C ALA A 91 17.35 -4.36 1.95
N SER A 92 17.43 -3.04 1.73
CA SER A 92 18.49 -2.45 0.90
C SER A 92 19.91 -2.63 1.42
N LYS A 93 20.07 -2.95 2.71
CA LYS A 93 21.38 -3.18 3.34
C LYS A 93 21.76 -4.67 3.37
N GLN A 94 20.82 -5.56 3.06
CA GLN A 94 20.98 -7.03 3.17
C GLN A 94 21.18 -7.71 1.79
N ASP A 95 21.47 -6.94 0.74
CA ASP A 95 21.52 -7.38 -0.68
C ASP A 95 20.21 -7.98 -1.24
N ASP A 96 19.13 -8.07 -0.46
CA ASP A 96 17.80 -8.54 -0.88
C ASP A 96 16.90 -7.40 -1.41
N THR A 97 17.54 -6.38 -1.98
CA THR A 97 16.91 -5.10 -2.30
C THR A 97 15.90 -5.21 -3.44
N GLY A 98 16.17 -6.08 -4.42
CA GLY A 98 15.34 -6.22 -5.62
C GLY A 98 13.95 -6.77 -5.32
N LEU A 99 13.91 -7.94 -4.67
CA LEU A 99 12.68 -8.66 -4.37
C LEU A 99 11.77 -7.87 -3.42
N THR A 100 12.36 -7.23 -2.40
CA THR A 100 11.61 -6.39 -1.47
C THR A 100 11.05 -5.15 -2.15
N ALA A 101 11.84 -4.49 -3.02
CA ALA A 101 11.40 -3.30 -3.74
C ALA A 101 10.30 -3.60 -4.78
N GLU A 102 10.40 -4.72 -5.48
CA GLU A 102 9.38 -5.18 -6.42
C GLU A 102 8.08 -5.56 -5.71
N LEU A 103 8.16 -6.31 -4.61
CA LEU A 103 6.98 -6.61 -3.78
C LEU A 103 6.32 -5.33 -3.29
N PHE A 104 7.10 -4.37 -2.80
CA PHE A 104 6.58 -3.09 -2.34
C PHE A 104 5.95 -2.28 -3.47
N ALA A 105 6.60 -2.26 -4.64
CA ALA A 105 6.06 -1.59 -5.82
C ALA A 105 4.74 -2.22 -6.29
N GLY A 106 4.62 -3.55 -6.23
CA GLY A 106 3.38 -4.26 -6.53
C GLY A 106 2.27 -4.01 -5.50
N LEU A 107 2.58 -4.11 -4.21
CA LEU A 107 1.61 -3.89 -3.11
C LEU A 107 0.97 -2.50 -3.13
N PHE A 108 1.73 -1.49 -3.54
CA PHE A 108 1.27 -0.10 -3.58
C PHE A 108 1.04 0.42 -5.01
N CYS A 109 0.99 -0.46 -6.01
CA CYS A 109 0.79 -0.10 -7.42
C CYS A 109 1.68 1.07 -7.90
N LEU A 110 2.98 1.04 -7.52
CA LEU A 110 3.95 2.12 -7.77
C LEU A 110 4.66 1.99 -9.12
N THR A 111 4.35 0.95 -9.90
CA THR A 111 4.78 0.80 -11.29
C THR A 111 3.80 1.53 -12.21
N PRO A 112 4.27 2.27 -13.22
CA PRO A 112 3.37 2.80 -14.23
C PRO A 112 2.65 1.62 -14.89
N ALA A 113 1.32 1.73 -15.05
CA ALA A 113 0.58 0.80 -15.90
C ALA A 113 1.21 0.85 -17.31
N ASN A 114 1.63 -0.30 -17.82
CA ASN A 114 2.09 -0.40 -19.21
C ASN A 114 0.93 0.09 -20.11
N PRO A 115 1.17 1.03 -21.04
CA PRO A 115 0.17 1.42 -22.02
C PRO A 115 -0.19 0.27 -22.97
#